data_AF-A0A151A7T2-F1
#
_entry.id   AF-A0A151A7T2-F1
#
_cell.length_a   1.000
_cell.length_b   1.000
_cell.length_c   1.000
_cell.angle_alpha   90.00
_cell.angle_beta   90.00
_cell.angle_gamma   90.00
#
_symmetry.space_group_name_H-M   'P 1'
#
loop_
_entity.id
_entity.type
_entity.pdbx_description
1 polymer ?
#
loop_
_entity_poly.entity_id
_entity_poly.type
_entity_poly.pdbx_seq_one_letter_code
_entity_poly.pdbx_strand_id
1 'polypeptide(L)'
;MIRSSVLITHVGRTTERDALPQAADYLATLEGVETVIVFGIVHDPIHLSARSPDPRIHVGDVLREVFEDVGSADGHHDSAGGEIPLGIFADYTADSEQLLDIVEPVITERLIVKLGLADSSTG
;
A
#
# COMPACT_ATOMS: atom_id res chain seq x y z
N MET A 1 13.06 21.68 -3.14
CA MET A 1 11.61 21.73 -3.40
C MET A 1 11.21 20.34 -3.85
N ILE A 2 10.69 19.52 -2.94
CA ILE A 2 10.09 18.21 -3.26
C ILE A 2 8.97 18.07 -2.24
N ARG A 3 7.73 17.95 -2.70
CA ARG A 3 6.53 17.86 -1.85
C ARG A 3 5.59 16.83 -2.48
N SER A 4 6.07 15.61 -2.66
CA SER A 4 5.15 14.48 -2.80
C SER A 4 4.84 13.95 -1.41
N SER A 5 3.74 14.43 -0.88
CA SER A 5 3.14 13.97 0.37
C SER A 5 2.41 12.67 0.10
N VAL A 6 3.16 11.58 0.21
CA VAL A 6 2.60 10.23 0.16
C VAL A 6 2.25 9.79 1.57
N LEU A 7 1.00 9.36 1.75
CA LEU A 7 0.51 8.80 3.00
C LEU A 7 0.44 7.29 2.88
N ILE A 8 1.23 6.58 3.68
CA ILE A 8 1.22 5.13 3.77
C ILE A 8 0.59 4.75 5.11
N THR A 9 -0.42 3.88 5.10
CA THR A 9 -1.09 3.39 6.30
C THR A 9 -1.58 1.96 6.13
N HIS A 10 -1.98 1.32 7.23
CA HIS A 10 -2.50 -0.03 7.24
C HIS A 10 -3.76 -0.14 8.10
N VAL A 11 -4.65 -1.07 7.74
CA VAL A 11 -5.89 -1.35 8.48
C VAL A 11 -5.80 -2.61 9.34
N GLY A 12 -4.62 -3.23 9.42
CA GLY A 12 -4.44 -4.47 10.16
C GLY A 12 -5.09 -5.66 9.47
N ARG A 13 -5.75 -6.54 10.24
CA ARG A 13 -6.54 -7.66 9.72
C ARG A 13 -8.02 -7.28 9.71
N THR A 14 -8.64 -7.32 8.53
CA THR A 14 -10.07 -7.05 8.37
C THR A 14 -10.72 -8.12 7.51
N THR A 15 -12.00 -8.41 7.74
CA THR A 15 -12.80 -9.24 6.82
C THR A 15 -13.47 -8.40 5.74
N GLU A 16 -13.46 -7.08 5.87
CA GLU A 16 -14.08 -6.16 4.93
C GLU A 16 -13.05 -5.67 3.90
N ARG A 17 -13.06 -6.28 2.71
CA ARG A 17 -12.18 -5.87 1.60
C ARG A 17 -12.38 -4.41 1.20
N ASP A 18 -13.62 -3.94 1.30
CA ASP A 18 -14.00 -2.57 0.92
C ASP A 18 -13.49 -1.52 1.91
N ALA A 19 -13.10 -1.91 3.14
CA ALA A 19 -12.54 -0.99 4.11
C ALA A 19 -11.23 -0.35 3.62
N LEU A 20 -10.43 -1.06 2.82
CA LEU A 20 -9.17 -0.55 2.27
C LEU A 20 -9.37 0.58 1.25
N PRO A 21 -10.09 0.38 0.13
CA PRO A 21 -10.34 1.45 -0.83
C PRO A 21 -11.14 2.59 -0.20
N GLN A 22 -12.03 2.31 0.76
CA GLN A 22 -12.81 3.34 1.44
C GLN A 22 -11.94 4.21 2.37
N ALA A 23 -10.99 3.60 3.09
CA ALA A 23 -9.99 4.34 3.84
C ALA A 23 -9.05 5.14 2.92
N ALA A 24 -8.65 4.55 1.80
CA ALA A 24 -7.80 5.23 0.82
C ALA A 24 -8.50 6.45 0.21
N ASP A 25 -9.78 6.32 -0.16
CA ASP A 25 -10.60 7.40 -0.67
C ASP A 25 -10.76 8.51 0.38
N TYR A 26 -11.06 8.16 1.62
CA TYR A 26 -11.18 9.14 2.70
C TYR A 26 -9.90 9.94 2.90
N LEU A 27 -8.76 9.26 2.97
CA LEU A 27 -7.46 9.91 3.17
C LEU A 27 -7.01 10.72 1.95
N ALA A 28 -7.41 10.31 0.74
CA ALA A 28 -7.11 11.05 -0.49
C ALA A 28 -7.88 12.37 -0.59
N THR A 29 -8.95 12.55 0.19
CA THR A 29 -9.65 13.85 0.30
C THR A 29 -8.94 14.85 1.22
N LEU A 30 -7.92 14.43 1.96
CA LEU A 30 -7.20 15.33 2.86
C LEU A 30 -6.33 16.32 2.08
N GLU A 31 -6.41 17.59 2.47
CA GLU A 31 -5.61 18.64 1.84
C GLU A 31 -4.11 18.37 2.01
N GLY A 32 -3.40 18.40 0.88
CA GLY A 32 -1.97 18.20 0.86
C GLY A 32 -1.53 16.74 0.86
N VAL A 33 -2.39 15.78 0.49
CA VAL A 33 -1.99 14.40 0.19
C VAL A 33 -2.03 14.17 -1.32
N GLU A 34 -0.88 13.84 -1.92
CA GLU A 34 -0.78 13.58 -3.37
C GLU A 34 -1.02 12.11 -3.72
N THR A 35 -0.68 11.19 -2.82
CA THR A 35 -0.90 9.74 -3.02
C THR A 35 -1.16 9.09 -1.68
N VAL A 36 -2.17 8.24 -1.62
CA VAL A 36 -2.47 7.41 -0.46
C VAL A 36 -2.24 5.96 -0.81
N ILE A 37 -1.66 5.20 0.11
CA ILE A 37 -1.50 3.77 0.02
C ILE A 37 -1.98 3.17 1.35
N VAL A 38 -2.99 2.30 1.26
CA VAL A 38 -3.56 1.57 2.39
C VAL A 38 -3.37 0.08 2.14
N PHE A 39 -2.89 -0.66 3.13
CA PHE A 39 -2.80 -2.13 3.04
C PHE A 39 -3.36 -2.83 4.27
N GLY A 40 -3.69 -4.11 4.14
CA GLY A 40 -4.26 -4.89 5.23
C GLY A 40 -4.46 -6.35 4.85
N ILE A 41 -4.53 -7.22 5.84
CA ILE A 41 -4.74 -8.65 5.66
C ILE A 41 -6.25 -8.89 5.55
N VAL A 42 -6.70 -9.42 4.41
CA VAL A 42 -8.10 -9.74 4.17
C VAL A 42 -8.25 -11.24 3.99
N HIS A 43 -8.83 -11.89 5.00
CA HIS A 43 -8.82 -13.35 5.15
C HIS A 43 -7.40 -13.92 5.26
N ASP A 44 -6.77 -14.21 4.12
CA ASP A 44 -5.47 -14.87 3.98
C ASP A 44 -4.46 -14.06 3.15
N PRO A 45 -4.79 -13.42 2.02
CA PRO A 45 -3.85 -12.55 1.35
C PRO A 45 -3.79 -11.14 1.98
N ILE A 46 -2.68 -10.45 1.75
CA ILE A 46 -2.58 -9.02 2.02
C ILE A 46 -3.18 -8.29 0.82
N HIS A 47 -4.19 -7.48 1.06
CA HIS A 47 -4.70 -6.54 0.08
C HIS A 47 -4.08 -5.18 0.28
N LEU A 48 -3.94 -4.46 -0.82
CA LEU A 48 -3.48 -3.09 -0.83
C LEU A 48 -4.30 -2.29 -1.83
N SER A 49 -4.52 -1.02 -1.50
CA SER A 49 -5.26 -0.07 -2.29
C SER A 49 -4.53 1.25 -2.25
N ALA A 50 -4.19 1.77 -3.41
CA ALA A 50 -3.64 3.10 -3.55
C ALA A 50 -4.56 3.99 -4.38
N ARG A 51 -4.58 5.26 -4.00
CA ARG A 51 -5.31 6.32 -4.66
C ARG A 51 -4.38 7.49 -4.90
N SER A 52 -4.37 7.97 -6.13
CA SER A 52 -3.69 9.21 -6.51
C SER A 52 -4.74 10.15 -7.09
N PRO A 53 -5.15 11.20 -6.35
CA PRO A 53 -5.99 12.25 -6.92
C PRO A 53 -5.25 13.05 -8.00
N ASP A 54 -3.91 12.99 -8.06
CA ASP A 54 -3.12 13.67 -9.10
C ASP A 54 -3.09 12.84 -10.40
N PRO A 55 -3.60 13.36 -11.53
CA PRO A 55 -3.59 12.68 -12.82
C PRO A 55 -2.19 12.52 -13.45
N ARG A 56 -1.17 13.21 -12.92
CA ARG A 56 0.23 13.11 -13.38
C ARG A 56 0.94 11.88 -12.84
N ILE A 57 0.44 11.28 -11.76
CA ILE A 57 1.01 10.07 -11.16
C ILE A 57 0.16 8.87 -11.57
N HIS A 58 0.77 7.87 -12.18
CA HIS A 58 0.11 6.61 -12.53
C HIS A 58 0.33 5.60 -11.40
N VAL A 59 -0.53 5.68 -10.40
CA VAL A 59 -0.38 4.86 -9.19
C VAL A 59 -0.46 3.36 -9.49
N GLY A 60 -1.22 2.97 -10.53
CA GLY A 60 -1.28 1.60 -11.02
C GLY A 60 0.03 1.06 -11.55
N ASP A 61 0.76 1.83 -12.37
CA ASP A 61 2.05 1.40 -12.89
C ASP A 61 3.10 1.32 -11.78
N VAL A 62 3.11 2.29 -10.85
CA VAL A 62 4.02 2.26 -9.70
C VAL A 62 3.75 1.03 -8.83
N LEU A 63 2.50 0.77 -8.49
CA LEU A 63 2.12 -0.41 -7.72
C LEU A 63 2.48 -1.70 -8.43
N ARG A 64 2.23 -1.77 -9.74
CA ARG A 64 2.61 -2.91 -10.56
C ARG A 64 4.12 -3.15 -10.51
N GLU A 65 4.94 -2.11 -10.64
CA GLU A 65 6.40 -2.23 -10.57
C GLU A 65 6.92 -2.56 -9.16
N VAL A 66 6.23 -2.13 -8.11
CA VAL A 66 6.59 -2.45 -6.72
C VAL A 66 6.31 -3.92 -6.42
N PHE A 67 5.15 -4.40 -6.88
CA PHE A 67 4.58 -5.68 -6.48
C PHE A 67 4.67 -6.78 -7.54
N GLU A 68 5.20 -6.52 -8.74
CA GLU A 68 5.36 -7.53 -9.81
C GLU A 68 6.13 -8.78 -9.36
N ASP A 69 7.08 -8.62 -8.42
CA ASP A 69 7.92 -9.71 -7.93
C ASP A 69 7.29 -10.51 -6.76
N VAL A 70 6.27 -9.97 -6.09
CA VAL A 70 5.72 -10.54 -4.84
C VAL A 70 4.24 -10.82 -4.85
N GLY A 71 3.50 -10.29 -5.82
CA GLY A 71 2.06 -10.48 -5.89
C GLY A 71 1.49 -10.02 -7.22
N SER A 72 0.21 -9.69 -7.20
CA SER A 72 -0.48 -9.10 -8.33
C SER A 72 -0.92 -7.69 -7.95
N ALA A 73 -0.59 -6.71 -8.78
CA ALA A 73 -1.16 -5.37 -8.69
C ALA A 73 -1.86 -5.03 -10.01
N ASP A 74 -3.03 -4.44 -9.89
CA ASP A 74 -3.90 -4.05 -11.00
C ASP A 74 -4.50 -2.67 -10.71
N GLY A 75 -4.68 -1.84 -11.73
CA GLY A 75 -5.14 -0.49 -11.50
C GLY A 75 -5.21 0.39 -12.74
N HIS A 76 -5.94 1.49 -12.58
CA HIS A 76 -6.08 2.59 -13.51
C HIS A 76 -5.14 3.75 -13.12
N HIS A 77 -5.24 4.88 -13.84
CA HIS A 77 -4.40 6.06 -13.62
C HIS A 77 -4.52 6.64 -12.20
N ASP A 78 -5.75 6.76 -11.71
CA ASP A 78 -6.12 7.40 -10.44
C ASP A 78 -6.15 6.42 -9.26
N SER A 79 -6.27 5.13 -9.55
CA SER A 79 -6.53 4.14 -8.54
C SER A 79 -6.02 2.77 -8.88
N ALA A 80 -5.47 2.10 -7.88
CA ALA A 80 -4.90 0.79 -8.06
C ALA A 80 -5.03 -0.04 -6.80
N GLY A 81 -5.08 -1.34 -7.00
CA GLY A 81 -5.12 -2.33 -5.95
C GLY A 81 -4.04 -3.37 -6.17
N GLY A 82 -3.73 -4.09 -5.12
CA GLY A 82 -2.90 -5.28 -5.25
C GLY A 82 -3.27 -6.31 -4.21
N GLU A 83 -2.76 -7.50 -4.45
CA GLU A 83 -2.90 -8.65 -3.61
C GLU A 83 -1.55 -9.34 -3.53
N ILE A 84 -1.07 -9.52 -2.31
CA ILE A 84 0.16 -10.24 -2.01
C ILE A 84 -0.25 -11.51 -1.27
N PRO A 85 -0.07 -12.69 -1.88
CA PRO A 85 -0.29 -13.94 -1.18
C PRO A 85 0.73 -14.06 -0.04
N LEU A 86 0.26 -14.34 1.18
CA LEU A 86 1.13 -14.57 2.34
C LEU A 86 2.07 -15.77 2.13
N GLY A 87 1.75 -16.68 1.22
CA GLY A 87 2.59 -17.83 0.88
C GLY A 87 2.88 -18.66 2.12
N ILE A 88 4.17 -18.88 2.41
CA ILE A 88 4.62 -19.63 3.61
C ILE A 88 4.22 -18.95 4.93
N PHE A 89 3.91 -17.65 4.91
CA PHE A 89 3.44 -16.93 6.09
C PHE A 89 1.95 -17.18 6.37
N ALA A 90 1.19 -17.76 5.44
CA ALA A 90 -0.21 -18.11 5.66
C ALA A 90 -0.39 -19.16 6.78
N ASP A 91 0.60 -20.02 7.01
CA ASP A 91 0.58 -20.98 8.14
C ASP A 91 0.84 -20.30 9.50
N TYR A 92 1.39 -19.09 9.53
CA TYR A 92 1.63 -18.31 10.75
C TYR A 92 0.40 -17.50 11.19
N THR A 93 -0.74 -17.63 10.50
CA THR A 93 -1.97 -16.86 10.73
C THR A 93 -2.66 -17.10 12.08
N ALA A 94 -2.10 -17.96 12.94
CA ALA A 94 -2.52 -18.13 14.33
C ALA A 94 -2.38 -16.83 15.13
N ASP A 95 -1.34 -16.03 14.86
CA ASP A 95 -1.08 -14.74 15.52
C ASP A 95 -1.01 -13.61 14.49
N SER A 96 -2.20 -13.08 14.16
CA SER A 96 -2.40 -12.00 13.17
C SER A 96 -1.52 -10.77 13.40
N GLU A 97 -1.31 -10.38 14.67
CA GLU A 97 -0.52 -9.20 15.05
C GLU A 97 0.97 -9.39 14.73
N GLN A 98 1.55 -10.55 15.06
CA GLN A 98 2.94 -10.85 14.72
C GLN A 98 3.19 -10.85 13.21
N LEU A 99 2.22 -11.33 12.44
CA LEU A 99 2.34 -11.35 10.98
C LEU A 99 2.34 -9.92 10.43
N LEU A 100 1.46 -9.06 10.95
CA LEU A 100 1.44 -7.63 10.62
C LEU A 100 2.76 -6.94 10.98
N ASP A 101 3.32 -7.19 12.17
CA ASP A 101 4.60 -6.61 12.61
C ASP A 101 5.77 -6.95 11.67
N ILE A 102 5.70 -8.07 10.94
CA ILE A 102 6.71 -8.47 9.96
C ILE A 102 6.40 -7.90 8.57
N VAL A 103 5.15 -7.98 8.14
CA VAL A 103 4.73 -7.58 6.79
C VAL A 103 4.73 -6.06 6.63
N GLU A 104 4.24 -5.33 7.63
CA GLU A 104 4.12 -3.87 7.62
C GLU A 104 5.46 -3.18 7.29
N PRO A 105 6.58 -3.43 8.01
CA PRO A 105 7.85 -2.80 7.69
C PRO A 105 8.37 -3.22 6.32
N VAL A 106 8.20 -4.48 5.92
CA VAL A 106 8.66 -4.99 4.62
C VAL A 106 7.93 -4.31 3.45
N ILE A 107 6.60 -4.17 3.54
CA ILE A 107 5.80 -3.48 2.53
C ILE A 107 6.12 -1.99 2.51
N THR A 108 6.19 -1.37 3.69
CA THR A 108 6.46 0.06 3.83
C THR A 108 7.82 0.43 3.26
N GLU A 109 8.87 -0.34 3.59
CA GLU A 109 10.22 -0.13 3.04
C GLU A 109 10.23 -0.30 1.53
N ARG A 110 9.58 -1.34 1.00
CA ARG A 110 9.50 -1.58 -0.45
C ARG A 110 8.81 -0.43 -1.18
N LEU A 111 7.71 0.08 -0.62
CA LEU A 111 6.99 1.24 -1.13
C LEU A 111 7.88 2.49 -1.12
N ILE A 112 8.53 2.79 0.01
CA ILE A 112 9.42 3.96 0.14
C ILE A 112 10.56 3.92 -0.89
N VAL A 113 11.20 2.76 -1.04
CA VAL A 113 12.31 2.57 -1.99
C VAL A 113 11.83 2.78 -3.43
N LYS A 114 10.69 2.20 -3.81
CA LYS A 114 10.19 2.27 -5.19
C LYS A 114 9.53 3.60 -5.54
N LEU A 115 8.81 4.23 -4.61
CA LEU A 115 8.24 5.56 -4.80
C LEU A 115 9.30 6.67 -4.75
N GLY A 116 10.56 6.34 -4.43
CA GLY A 116 11.62 7.33 -4.27
C GLY A 116 11.37 8.29 -3.11
N LEU A 117 10.50 7.92 -2.16
CA LEU A 117 10.18 8.69 -0.95
C LEU A 117 11.30 8.66 0.09
N ALA A 118 12.33 7.85 -0.15
CA ALA A 118 13.63 8.00 0.48
C ALA A 118 14.26 9.31 0.00
N ASP A 119 13.71 10.43 0.45
CA ASP A 119 14.29 11.73 0.23
C ASP A 119 15.58 11.81 1.07
N SER A 120 16.69 11.93 0.35
CA SER A 120 17.68 13.00 0.50
C SER A 120 17.58 13.90 1.76
N SER A 121 17.55 13.32 2.95
CA SER A 121 17.95 13.99 4.18
C SER A 121 19.45 13.77 4.35
N THR A 122 20.20 14.53 3.57
CA THR A 122 21.58 14.88 3.95
C THR A 122 21.54 15.46 5.36
N GLY A 123 22.26 14.81 6.27
CA GLY A 123 22.67 15.32 7.57
C GLY A 123 23.94 14.61 7.98
#